data_AF-A0A3D5ZHE2-F1
#
_entry.id   AF-A0A3D5ZHE2-F1
#
_cell.length_a   1.000
_cell.length_b   1.000
_cell.length_c   1.000
_cell.angle_alpha   90.00
_cell.angle_beta   90.00
_cell.angle_gamma   90.00
#
_symmetry.space_group_name_H-M   'P 1'
#
loop_
_entity.id
_entity.type
_entity.pdbx_description
1 polymer ?
#
loop_
_entity_poly.entity_id
_entity_poly.type
_entity_poly.pdbx_seq_one_letter_code
_entity_poly.pdbx_strand_id
1 'polypeptide(L)'
;MSDLFREVDEELQKDRLKSFGRRFGPIIGMVVIIVLAGAAILSYLDSQAQNDRNKAATSYYLATSGGAVSKDELAALARDEHSGIYGILARLEEASEQNDPTALLTALQAEELNPQLRAGMARIYGYHFAHLGWQDVENFVNLLSPSMAGAAAEIEFLAHIADKNTDKAAEALTRWQDVERVTPSMASRRNEAAIYLKLMS
;
A
#
# COMPACT_ATOMS: atom_id res chain seq x y z
N MET A 1 29.89 16.39 -63.72
CA MET A 1 28.44 16.31 -63.97
C MET A 1 27.74 15.76 -62.73
N SER A 2 27.52 16.59 -61.71
CA SER A 2 26.87 16.17 -60.45
C SER A 2 26.12 17.29 -59.71
N ASP A 3 26.25 18.56 -60.12
CA ASP A 3 25.53 19.68 -59.46
C ASP A 3 24.07 19.84 -59.91
N LEU A 4 23.75 19.53 -61.17
CA LEU A 4 22.39 19.62 -61.71
C LEU A 4 21.39 18.61 -61.12
N PHE A 5 21.87 17.52 -60.50
CA PHE A 5 20.99 16.53 -59.84
C PHE A 5 20.71 16.88 -58.37
N ARG A 6 21.50 17.79 -57.78
CA ARG A 6 21.38 18.19 -56.38
C ARG A 6 20.42 19.37 -56.21
N GLU A 7 20.41 20.28 -57.17
CA GLU A 7 19.54 21.46 -57.19
C GLU A 7 18.06 21.10 -57.45
N VAL A 8 17.80 20.09 -58.28
CA VAL A 8 16.43 19.58 -58.56
C VAL A 8 15.85 18.82 -57.36
N ASP A 9 16.68 18.14 -56.57
CA ASP A 9 16.24 17.44 -55.35
C ASP A 9 15.89 18.43 -54.22
N GLU A 10 16.56 19.59 -54.13
CA GLU A 10 16.25 20.61 -53.12
C GLU A 10 14.91 21.33 -53.35
N GLU A 11 14.53 21.63 -54.60
CA GLU A 11 13.21 22.20 -54.91
C GLU A 11 12.07 21.19 -54.68
N LEU A 12 12.26 19.93 -55.09
CA LEU A 12 11.29 18.85 -54.86
C LEU A 12 11.13 18.53 -53.36
N GLN A 13 12.19 18.65 -52.56
CA GLN A 13 12.14 18.42 -51.12
C GLN A 13 11.45 19.56 -50.37
N LYS A 14 11.69 20.83 -50.76
CA LYS A 14 10.96 22.00 -50.22
C LYS A 14 9.47 21.97 -50.52
N ASP A 15 9.06 21.61 -51.74
CA ASP A 15 7.63 21.51 -52.08
C ASP A 15 6.94 20.30 -51.43
N ARG A 16 7.66 19.18 -51.22
CA ARG A 16 7.16 18.06 -50.41
C ARG A 16 7.00 18.43 -48.93
N LEU A 17 7.94 19.16 -48.34
CA LEU A 17 7.84 19.65 -46.96
C LEU A 17 6.69 20.65 -46.80
N LYS A 18 6.49 21.53 -47.78
CA LYS A 18 5.41 22.54 -47.80
C LYS A 18 4.02 21.92 -48.01
N SER A 19 3.92 20.87 -48.84
CA SER A 19 2.68 20.10 -49.03
C SER A 19 2.38 19.16 -47.85
N PHE A 20 3.40 18.58 -47.23
CA PHE A 20 3.28 17.79 -45.99
C PHE A 20 2.83 18.68 -44.81
N GLY A 21 3.41 19.86 -44.66
CA GLY A 21 3.01 20.85 -43.66
C GLY A 21 1.57 21.37 -43.84
N ARG A 22 1.09 21.56 -45.09
CA ARG A 22 -0.31 21.96 -45.35
C ARG A 22 -1.33 20.85 -45.07
N ARG A 23 -0.95 19.58 -45.27
CA ARG A 23 -1.86 18.43 -45.10
C ARG A 23 -1.88 17.90 -43.66
N PHE A 24 -0.75 17.90 -42.96
CA PHE A 24 -0.62 17.36 -41.60
C PHE A 24 -0.48 18.43 -40.52
N GLY A 25 -0.17 19.69 -40.87
CA GLY A 25 -0.09 20.80 -39.92
C GLY A 25 -1.34 21.01 -39.05
N PRO A 26 -2.57 20.98 -39.60
CA PRO A 26 -3.79 21.10 -38.80
C PRO A 26 -3.97 19.92 -37.82
N ILE A 27 -3.61 18.71 -38.26
CA ILE A 27 -3.73 17.48 -37.44
C ILE A 27 -2.73 17.50 -36.29
N ILE A 28 -1.48 17.88 -36.56
CA ILE A 28 -0.43 18.01 -35.56
C ILE A 28 -0.80 19.10 -34.54
N GLY A 29 -1.31 20.24 -35.00
CA GLY A 29 -1.81 21.31 -34.12
C GLY A 29 -2.93 20.83 -33.19
N MET A 30 -3.89 20.07 -33.71
CA MET A 30 -4.98 19.50 -32.92
C MET A 30 -4.49 18.50 -31.87
N VAL A 31 -3.54 17.62 -32.22
CA VAL A 31 -2.95 16.64 -31.28
C VAL A 31 -2.21 17.36 -30.14
N VAL A 32 -1.44 18.40 -30.44
CA VAL A 32 -0.74 19.19 -29.42
C VAL A 32 -1.71 19.87 -28.47
N ILE A 33 -2.84 20.40 -28.96
CA ILE A 33 -3.87 21.02 -28.12
C ILE A 33 -4.50 19.99 -27.17
N ILE A 34 -4.80 18.78 -27.65
CA ILE A 34 -5.38 17.71 -26.82
C ILE A 34 -4.39 17.30 -25.71
N VAL A 35 -3.11 17.18 -26.03
CA VAL A 35 -2.07 16.84 -25.04
C VAL A 35 -1.92 17.95 -23.99
N LEU A 36 -1.94 19.22 -24.40
CA LEU A 36 -1.88 20.35 -23.48
C LEU A 36 -3.12 20.47 -22.60
N ALA A 37 -4.31 20.23 -23.16
CA ALA A 37 -5.57 20.20 -22.40
C ALA A 37 -5.58 19.05 -21.38
N GLY A 38 -5.14 17.85 -21.79
CA GLY A 38 -4.96 16.70 -20.90
C GLY A 38 -3.97 16.99 -19.78
N ALA A 39 -2.82 17.60 -20.10
CA ALA A 39 -1.82 17.98 -19.11
C ALA A 39 -2.32 19.04 -18.13
N ALA A 40 -3.12 20.00 -18.58
CA ALA A 40 -3.72 21.04 -17.73
C ALA A 40 -4.80 20.48 -16.80
N ILE A 41 -5.61 19.53 -17.28
CA ILE A 41 -6.60 18.83 -16.44
C ILE A 41 -5.89 17.96 -15.40
N LEU A 42 -4.87 17.22 -15.82
CA LEU A 42 -4.07 16.39 -14.91
C LEU A 42 -3.33 17.23 -13.86
N SER A 43 -2.77 18.39 -14.23
CA SER A 43 -2.08 19.26 -13.28
C SER A 43 -3.04 19.98 -12.32
N TYR A 44 -4.25 20.32 -12.77
CA TYR A 44 -5.29 20.87 -11.91
C TYR A 44 -5.79 19.83 -10.89
N LEU A 45 -6.02 18.59 -11.34
CA LEU A 45 -6.39 17.46 -10.47
C LEU A 45 -5.27 17.14 -9.47
N ASP A 46 -4.01 17.16 -9.89
CA ASP A 46 -2.86 16.90 -9.01
C ASP A 46 -2.67 18.03 -7.98
N SER A 47 -2.90 19.29 -8.37
CA SER A 47 -2.85 20.44 -7.44
C SER A 47 -3.97 20.40 -6.40
N GLN A 48 -5.18 19.98 -6.79
CA GLN A 48 -6.31 19.82 -5.88
C GLN A 48 -6.06 18.65 -4.92
N ALA A 49 -5.61 17.50 -5.43
CA ALA A 49 -5.22 16.34 -4.63
C ALA A 49 -4.07 16.64 -3.66
N GLN A 50 -3.08 17.45 -4.06
CA GLN A 50 -1.99 17.88 -3.17
C GLN A 50 -2.47 18.78 -2.04
N ASN A 51 -3.39 19.71 -2.32
CA ASN A 51 -3.98 20.56 -1.28
C ASN A 51 -4.80 19.74 -0.27
N ASP A 52 -5.56 18.76 -0.72
CA ASP A 52 -6.37 17.92 0.16
C ASP A 52 -5.51 16.95 0.98
N ARG A 53 -4.42 16.42 0.41
CA ARG A 53 -3.41 15.65 1.16
C ARG A 53 -2.69 16.47 2.23
N ASN A 54 -2.35 17.72 1.95
CA ASN A 54 -1.71 18.61 2.93
C ASN A 54 -2.65 18.95 4.09
N LYS A 55 -3.94 19.15 3.80
CA LYS A 55 -4.96 19.31 4.84
C LYS A 55 -5.11 18.04 5.67
N ALA A 56 -5.24 16.87 5.03
CA ALA A 56 -5.36 15.60 5.73
C ALA A 56 -4.14 15.29 6.61
N ALA A 57 -2.92 15.59 6.11
CA ALA A 57 -1.68 15.49 6.89
C ALA A 57 -1.68 16.38 8.13
N THR A 58 -2.13 17.63 7.97
CA THR A 58 -2.22 18.61 9.06
C THR A 58 -3.26 18.18 10.08
N SER A 59 -4.45 17.77 9.64
CA SER A 59 -5.52 17.27 10.52
C SER A 59 -5.08 16.02 11.27
N TYR A 60 -4.41 15.08 10.61
CA TYR A 60 -3.86 13.89 11.26
C TYR A 60 -2.79 14.24 12.31
N TYR A 61 -1.89 15.16 11.98
CA TYR A 61 -0.87 15.64 12.93
C TYR A 61 -1.51 16.33 14.13
N LEU A 62 -2.52 17.19 13.93
CA LEU A 62 -3.24 17.86 15.02
C LEU A 62 -3.98 16.85 15.91
N ALA A 63 -4.63 15.86 15.28
CA ALA A 63 -5.34 14.80 16.00
C ALA A 63 -4.40 13.91 16.84
N THR A 64 -3.10 13.87 16.55
CA THR A 64 -2.12 12.96 17.19
C THR A 64 -1.06 13.66 18.06
N SER A 65 -0.83 14.97 17.90
CA SER A 65 0.27 15.70 18.56
C SER A 65 -0.06 16.32 19.92
N GLY A 66 -1.34 16.36 20.32
CA GLY A 66 -1.82 17.08 21.51
C GLY A 66 -1.78 16.33 22.85
N GLY A 67 -1.19 15.14 22.93
CA GLY A 67 -1.11 14.33 24.17
C GLY A 67 -2.37 13.53 24.50
N ALA A 68 -3.51 13.84 23.87
CA ALA A 68 -4.66 12.96 23.76
C ALA A 68 -5.09 12.92 22.29
N VAL A 69 -5.25 11.72 21.74
CA VAL A 69 -5.70 11.53 20.37
C VAL A 69 -7.14 12.02 20.25
N SER A 70 -7.41 12.94 19.33
CA SER A 70 -8.77 13.47 19.10
C SER A 70 -9.58 12.46 18.28
N LYS A 71 -10.35 11.62 18.98
CA LYS A 71 -11.13 10.53 18.35
C LYS A 71 -12.12 11.03 17.31
N ASP A 72 -12.76 12.17 17.55
CA ASP A 72 -13.74 12.73 16.63
C ASP A 72 -13.08 13.21 15.33
N GLU A 73 -11.88 13.79 15.41
CA GLU A 73 -11.12 14.24 14.25
C GLU A 73 -10.55 13.07 13.44
N LEU A 74 -10.08 12.02 14.12
CA LEU A 74 -9.68 10.78 13.44
C LEU A 74 -10.88 10.09 12.78
N ALA A 75 -12.03 10.02 13.45
CA ALA A 75 -13.24 9.43 12.87
C ALA A 75 -13.75 10.26 11.67
N ALA A 76 -13.51 11.57 11.65
CA ALA A 76 -13.79 12.40 10.47
C ALA A 76 -12.83 12.07 9.31
N LEU A 77 -11.53 11.95 9.58
CA LEU A 77 -10.51 11.54 8.60
C LEU A 77 -10.78 10.12 8.04
N ALA A 78 -11.20 9.18 8.88
CA ALA A 78 -11.49 7.80 8.51
C ALA A 78 -12.62 7.67 7.48
N ARG A 79 -13.59 8.59 7.54
CA ARG A 79 -14.76 8.66 6.66
C ARG A 79 -14.53 9.49 5.39
N ASP A 80 -13.46 10.29 5.35
CA ASP A 80 -13.15 11.11 4.19
C ASP A 80 -12.34 10.31 3.14
N GLU A 81 -12.97 10.03 2.01
CA GLU A 81 -12.35 9.32 0.88
C GLU A 81 -11.21 10.12 0.22
N HIS A 82 -11.20 11.46 0.38
CA HIS A 82 -10.17 12.32 -0.21
C HIS A 82 -8.92 12.44 0.68
N SER A 83 -8.97 11.92 1.90
CA SER A 83 -7.86 11.98 2.86
C SER A 83 -6.71 11.02 2.54
N GLY A 84 -6.88 10.13 1.56
CA GLY A 84 -5.84 9.22 1.07
C GLY A 84 -5.24 8.37 2.19
N ILE A 85 -3.90 8.34 2.28
CA ILE A 85 -3.17 7.53 3.28
C ILE A 85 -3.57 7.92 4.71
N TYR A 86 -3.86 9.19 5.00
CA TYR A 86 -4.23 9.63 6.35
C TYR A 86 -5.61 9.13 6.77
N GLY A 87 -6.55 8.99 5.83
CA GLY A 87 -7.83 8.34 6.09
C GLY A 87 -7.66 6.85 6.39
N ILE A 88 -6.71 6.19 5.71
CA ILE A 88 -6.37 4.78 5.99
C ILE A 88 -5.74 4.63 7.37
N LEU A 89 -4.81 5.50 7.76
CA LEU A 89 -4.21 5.50 9.09
C LEU A 89 -5.27 5.73 10.18
N ALA A 90 -6.21 6.65 9.95
CA ALA A 90 -7.31 6.90 10.88
C ALA A 90 -8.24 5.68 11.03
N ARG A 91 -8.56 4.96 9.93
CA ARG A 91 -9.31 3.69 9.98
C ARG A 91 -8.56 2.60 10.74
N LEU A 92 -7.24 2.52 10.58
CA LEU A 92 -6.41 1.55 11.31
C LEU A 92 -6.39 1.85 12.81
N GLU A 93 -6.30 3.12 13.19
CA GLU A 93 -6.37 3.54 14.60
C GLU A 93 -7.75 3.23 15.18
N GLU A 94 -8.83 3.57 14.47
CA GLU A 94 -10.21 3.29 14.89
C GLU A 94 -10.43 1.78 15.08
N ALA A 95 -9.98 0.95 14.13
CA ALA A 95 -10.05 -0.51 14.24
C ALA A 95 -9.22 -1.04 15.41
N SER A 96 -8.04 -0.46 15.66
CA SER A 96 -7.20 -0.82 16.81
C SER A 96 -7.88 -0.50 18.14
N GLU A 97 -8.48 0.68 18.27
CA GLU A 97 -9.18 1.08 19.50
C GLU A 97 -10.42 0.21 19.76
N GLN A 98 -11.14 -0.14 18.70
CA GLN A 98 -12.34 -0.98 18.78
C GLN A 98 -12.00 -2.47 18.98
N ASN A 99 -10.72 -2.84 18.89
CA ASN A 99 -10.27 -4.23 18.82
C ASN A 99 -11.01 -5.01 17.71
N ASP A 100 -11.20 -4.39 16.54
CA ASP A 100 -11.85 -4.99 15.38
C ASP A 100 -10.81 -5.42 14.33
N PRO A 101 -10.39 -6.69 14.32
CA PRO A 101 -9.38 -7.18 13.38
C PRO A 101 -9.90 -7.25 11.93
N THR A 102 -11.22 -7.35 11.73
CA THR A 102 -11.83 -7.39 10.38
C THR A 102 -11.83 -6.00 9.74
N ALA A 103 -12.16 -4.97 10.51
CA ALA A 103 -12.03 -3.57 10.07
C ALA A 103 -10.56 -3.24 9.74
N LEU A 104 -9.63 -3.76 10.54
CA LEU A 104 -8.21 -3.58 10.33
C LEU A 104 -7.72 -4.22 9.03
N LEU A 105 -8.13 -5.47 8.77
CA LEU A 105 -7.80 -6.16 7.52
C LEU A 105 -8.31 -5.40 6.30
N THR A 106 -9.53 -4.87 6.38
CA THR A 106 -10.14 -4.08 5.32
C THR A 106 -9.34 -2.81 5.04
N ALA A 107 -8.92 -2.10 6.10
CA ALA A 107 -8.10 -0.90 5.96
C ALA A 107 -6.71 -1.19 5.35
N LEU A 108 -6.09 -2.34 5.67
CA LEU A 108 -4.81 -2.74 5.09
C LEU A 108 -4.89 -3.16 3.62
N GLN A 109 -6.05 -3.64 3.17
CA GLN A 109 -6.27 -4.03 1.78
C GLN A 109 -6.47 -2.84 0.83
N ALA A 110 -6.52 -1.61 1.35
CA ALA A 110 -6.62 -0.40 0.56
C ALA A 110 -5.52 -0.32 -0.54
N GLU A 111 -5.92 0.07 -1.76
CA GLU A 111 -5.05 0.08 -2.94
C GLU A 111 -3.97 1.18 -2.85
N GLU A 112 -4.26 2.26 -2.12
CA GLU A 112 -3.36 3.39 -1.92
C GLU A 112 -2.17 3.06 -1.02
N LEU A 113 -2.24 1.96 -0.25
CA LEU A 113 -1.11 1.49 0.53
C LEU A 113 -0.09 0.82 -0.38
N ASN A 114 1.14 1.34 -0.35
CA ASN A 114 2.24 0.67 -1.02
C ASN A 114 2.47 -0.73 -0.38
N PRO A 115 2.92 -1.75 -1.14
CA PRO A 115 3.03 -3.11 -0.61
C PRO A 115 3.98 -3.26 0.59
N GLN A 116 5.04 -2.45 0.65
CA GLN A 116 6.05 -2.52 1.71
C GLN A 116 5.51 -1.97 3.03
N LEU A 117 4.80 -0.85 2.99
CA LEU A 117 4.11 -0.23 4.11
C LEU A 117 2.96 -1.13 4.55
N ARG A 118 2.17 -1.69 3.62
CA ARG A 118 1.12 -2.66 3.93
C ARG A 118 1.67 -3.84 4.73
N ALA A 119 2.76 -4.47 4.25
CA ALA A 119 3.39 -5.59 4.95
C ALA A 119 3.96 -5.17 6.33
N GLY A 120 4.55 -3.97 6.44
CA GLY A 120 5.05 -3.44 7.71
C GLY A 120 3.93 -3.20 8.73
N MET A 121 2.82 -2.59 8.30
CA MET A 121 1.64 -2.31 9.12
C MET A 121 0.93 -3.61 9.51
N ALA A 122 0.77 -4.53 8.57
CA ALA A 122 0.27 -5.88 8.84
C ALA A 122 1.13 -6.56 9.92
N ARG A 123 2.45 -6.49 9.84
CA ARG A 123 3.29 -7.08 10.89
C ARG A 123 3.00 -6.50 12.28
N ILE A 124 2.91 -5.18 12.40
CA ILE A 124 2.68 -4.51 13.71
C ILE A 124 1.32 -4.92 14.27
N TYR A 125 0.26 -4.74 13.48
CA TYR A 125 -1.10 -5.03 13.94
C TYR A 125 -1.36 -6.52 14.12
N GLY A 126 -0.63 -7.38 13.40
CA GLY A 126 -0.71 -8.83 13.59
C GLY A 126 -0.31 -9.23 14.98
N TYR A 127 0.81 -8.70 15.49
CA TYR A 127 1.20 -8.94 16.88
C TYR A 127 0.26 -8.29 17.90
N HIS A 128 -0.30 -7.11 17.57
CA HIS A 128 -1.28 -6.46 18.43
C HIS A 128 -2.54 -7.33 18.61
N PHE A 129 -3.02 -7.95 17.52
CA PHE A 129 -4.29 -8.68 17.51
C PHE A 129 -4.17 -10.18 17.72
N ALA A 130 -3.02 -10.79 17.47
CA ALA A 130 -2.88 -12.25 17.56
C ALA A 130 -3.26 -12.79 18.93
N HIS A 131 -3.06 -12.04 20.01
CA HIS A 131 -3.41 -12.51 21.35
C HIS A 131 -4.93 -12.54 21.63
N LEU A 132 -5.76 -11.95 20.76
CA LEU A 132 -7.21 -11.87 20.94
C LEU A 132 -7.96 -13.07 20.35
N GLY A 133 -7.28 -13.89 19.55
CA GLY A 133 -7.93 -14.93 18.76
C GLY A 133 -8.58 -14.30 17.53
N TRP A 134 -8.17 -14.75 16.35
CA TRP A 134 -8.59 -14.13 15.10
C TRP A 134 -8.82 -15.17 14.00
N GLN A 135 -10.09 -15.35 13.63
CA GLN A 135 -10.49 -16.30 12.58
C GLN A 135 -9.87 -16.01 11.22
N ASP A 136 -9.70 -14.74 10.84
CA ASP A 136 -9.14 -14.36 9.52
C ASP A 136 -7.62 -14.11 9.55
N VAL A 137 -6.90 -14.60 10.57
CA VAL A 137 -5.45 -14.41 10.68
C VAL A 137 -4.70 -14.87 9.43
N GLU A 138 -5.19 -15.92 8.75
CA GLU A 138 -4.63 -16.43 7.49
C GLU A 138 -4.67 -15.36 6.37
N ASN A 139 -5.81 -14.67 6.21
CA ASN A 139 -5.96 -13.60 5.23
C ASN A 139 -5.04 -12.42 5.53
N PHE A 140 -4.78 -12.18 6.80
CA PHE A 140 -3.90 -11.12 7.24
C PHE A 140 -2.43 -11.43 7.04
N VAL A 141 -1.99 -12.63 7.39
CA VAL A 141 -0.58 -13.00 7.17
C VAL A 141 -0.24 -13.10 5.69
N ASN A 142 -1.23 -13.32 4.82
CA ASN A 142 -1.08 -13.20 3.36
C ASN A 142 -0.74 -11.77 2.90
N LEU A 143 -0.96 -10.75 3.74
CA LEU A 143 -0.51 -9.38 3.47
C LEU A 143 0.98 -9.15 3.79
N LEU A 144 1.61 -10.07 4.53
CA LEU A 144 3.04 -10.00 4.83
C LEU A 144 3.86 -10.38 3.60
N SER A 145 5.03 -9.76 3.46
CA SER A 145 5.95 -10.14 2.39
C SER A 145 6.59 -11.52 2.66
N PRO A 146 7.01 -12.28 1.63
CA PRO A 146 7.65 -13.59 1.82
C PRO A 146 8.91 -13.54 2.72
N SER A 147 9.63 -12.41 2.72
CA SER A 147 10.76 -12.16 3.62
C SER A 147 10.39 -12.10 5.11
N MET A 148 9.10 -12.02 5.44
CA MET A 148 8.54 -12.00 6.79
C MET A 148 7.89 -13.35 7.17
N ALA A 149 8.19 -14.45 6.47
CA ALA A 149 7.60 -15.77 6.74
C ALA A 149 7.70 -16.21 8.22
N GLY A 150 8.81 -15.90 8.90
CA GLY A 150 8.94 -16.18 10.33
C GLY A 150 7.98 -15.39 11.22
N ALA A 151 7.70 -14.12 10.87
CA ALA A 151 6.72 -13.32 11.60
C ALA A 151 5.29 -13.76 11.29
N ALA A 152 5.00 -14.14 10.04
CA ALA A 152 3.72 -14.71 9.64
C ALA A 152 3.37 -15.95 10.46
N ALA A 153 4.28 -16.92 10.51
CA ALA A 153 4.07 -18.16 11.26
C ALA A 153 3.96 -17.92 12.77
N GLU A 154 4.69 -16.94 13.31
CA GLU A 154 4.57 -16.54 14.71
C GLU A 154 3.20 -15.92 15.02
N ILE A 155 2.70 -15.02 14.17
CA ILE A 155 1.38 -14.38 14.33
C ILE A 155 0.26 -15.43 14.26
N GLU A 156 0.29 -16.34 13.29
CA GLU A 156 -0.67 -17.45 13.18
C GLU A 156 -0.62 -18.35 14.42
N PHE A 157 0.58 -18.70 14.89
CA PHE A 157 0.74 -19.49 16.10
C PHE A 157 0.05 -18.82 17.29
N LEU A 158 0.34 -17.54 17.53
CA LEU A 158 -0.24 -16.78 18.63
C LEU A 158 -1.77 -16.67 18.54
N ALA A 159 -2.30 -16.43 17.34
CA ALA A 159 -3.75 -16.38 17.09
C ALA A 159 -4.44 -17.71 17.39
N HIS A 160 -3.89 -18.82 16.90
CA HIS A 160 -4.48 -20.14 17.14
C HIS A 160 -4.34 -20.60 18.59
N ILE A 161 -3.26 -20.22 19.28
CA ILE A 161 -3.13 -20.43 20.72
C ILE A 161 -4.19 -19.66 21.50
N ALA A 162 -4.45 -18.39 21.15
CA ALA A 162 -5.49 -17.58 21.78
C ALA A 162 -6.89 -18.21 21.58
N ASP A 163 -7.14 -18.76 20.39
CA ASP A 163 -8.37 -19.51 20.07
C ASP A 163 -8.40 -20.94 20.65
N LYS A 164 -7.38 -21.36 21.40
CA LYS A 164 -7.20 -22.73 21.94
C LYS A 164 -7.22 -23.82 20.87
N ASN A 165 -6.88 -23.47 19.63
CA ASN A 165 -6.76 -24.40 18.52
C ASN A 165 -5.32 -24.94 18.43
N THR A 166 -5.02 -25.96 19.24
CA THR A 166 -3.68 -26.55 19.35
C THR A 166 -3.21 -27.19 18.06
N ASP A 167 -4.12 -27.73 17.25
CA ASP A 167 -3.79 -28.39 15.98
C ASP A 167 -3.26 -27.39 14.96
N LYS A 168 -4.01 -26.30 14.72
CA LYS A 168 -3.55 -25.23 13.82
C LYS A 168 -2.31 -24.50 14.37
N ALA A 169 -2.21 -24.36 15.70
CA ALA A 169 -1.00 -23.83 16.31
C ALA A 169 0.23 -24.72 16.06
N ALA A 170 0.08 -26.05 16.11
CA ALA A 170 1.15 -26.99 15.79
C ALA A 170 1.59 -26.89 14.31
N GLU A 171 0.63 -26.73 13.40
CA GLU A 171 0.90 -26.52 11.98
C GLU A 171 1.68 -25.21 11.74
N ALA A 172 1.26 -24.10 12.35
CA ALA A 172 1.95 -22.82 12.28
C ALA A 172 3.38 -22.91 12.85
N LEU A 173 3.56 -23.61 13.98
CA LEU A 173 4.87 -23.84 14.57
C LEU A 173 5.79 -24.67 13.65
N THR A 174 5.24 -25.67 12.96
CA THR A 174 5.98 -26.47 11.97
C THR A 174 6.45 -25.60 10.81
N ARG A 175 5.56 -24.79 10.24
CA ARG A 175 5.94 -23.79 9.22
C ARG A 175 7.02 -22.84 9.70
N TRP A 176 6.98 -22.42 10.96
CA TRP A 176 8.01 -21.57 11.56
C TRP A 176 9.37 -22.26 11.71
N GLN A 177 9.38 -23.58 11.91
CA GLN A 177 10.62 -24.37 11.96
C GLN A 177 11.30 -24.45 10.59
N ASP A 178 10.51 -24.51 9.52
CA ASP A 178 10.98 -24.59 8.14
C ASP A 178 11.54 -23.27 7.58
N VAL A 179 11.41 -22.16 8.31
CA VAL A 179 11.95 -20.86 7.90
C VAL A 179 13.49 -20.87 7.99
N GLU A 180 14.14 -20.89 6.84
CA GLU A 180 15.60 -20.99 6.69
C GLU A 180 16.39 -19.83 7.33
N ARG A 181 15.80 -18.63 7.34
CA ARG A 181 16.44 -17.41 7.91
C ARG A 181 15.65 -16.88 9.09
N VAL A 182 16.04 -17.27 10.29
CA VAL A 182 15.51 -16.73 11.55
C VAL A 182 16.61 -16.00 12.33
N THR A 183 16.25 -14.88 12.94
CA THR A 183 17.14 -14.19 13.89
C THR A 183 17.26 -15.00 15.18
N PRO A 184 18.32 -14.83 15.98
CA PRO A 184 18.46 -15.52 17.27
C PRO A 184 17.26 -15.28 18.22
N SER A 185 16.70 -14.06 18.23
CA SER A 185 15.52 -13.76 19.03
C SER A 185 14.26 -14.47 18.55
N MET A 186 14.07 -14.61 17.23
CA MET A 186 12.98 -15.42 16.67
C MET A 186 13.15 -16.90 17.01
N ALA A 187 14.37 -17.44 16.95
CA ALA A 187 14.64 -18.81 17.31
C ALA A 187 14.31 -19.08 18.80
N SER A 188 14.62 -18.14 19.70
CA SER A 188 14.22 -18.22 21.12
C SER A 188 12.70 -18.26 21.27
N ARG A 189 11.98 -17.31 20.66
CA ARG A 189 10.51 -17.24 20.76
C ARG A 189 9.83 -18.48 20.15
N ARG A 190 10.38 -19.04 19.07
CA ARG A 190 9.90 -20.30 18.50
C ARG A 190 10.08 -21.48 19.45
N ASN A 191 11.21 -21.54 20.16
CA ASN A 191 11.43 -22.60 21.16
C ASN A 191 10.48 -22.44 22.36
N GLU A 192 10.24 -21.20 22.80
CA GLU A 192 9.25 -20.89 23.83
C GLU A 192 7.85 -21.29 23.38
N ALA A 193 7.45 -20.96 22.14
CA ALA A 193 6.18 -21.37 21.53
C ALA A 193 5.99 -22.90 21.55
N ALA A 194 7.05 -23.66 21.22
CA ALA A 194 7.01 -25.12 21.29
C ALA A 194 6.79 -25.67 22.71
N ILE A 195 7.33 -24.99 23.72
CA ILE A 195 7.10 -25.35 25.14
C ILE A 195 5.67 -25.01 25.52
N TYR A 196 5.19 -23.81 25.19
CA TYR A 196 3.81 -23.39 25.47
C TYR A 196 2.78 -24.34 24.89
N LEU A 197 2.94 -24.75 23.63
CA LEU A 197 2.03 -25.69 22.98
C LEU A 197 1.95 -27.03 23.73
N LYS A 198 3.09 -27.57 24.18
CA LYS A 198 3.13 -28.82 24.97
C LYS A 198 2.46 -28.72 26.34
N LEU A 199 2.40 -27.52 26.91
CA LEU A 199 1.72 -27.30 28.19
C LEU A 199 0.19 -27.19 28.02
N MET A 200 -0.29 -26.91 26.80
CA MET A 200 -1.71 -26.77 26.49
C MET A 200 -2.34 -28.03 25.89
N SER A 201 -1.53 -28.94 25.32
CA SER A 201 -1.93 -30.28 24.86
C SER A 201 -2.07 -31.26 26.01
#